data_AF-A0A6D2LHN3-F1
#
_entry.id   AF-A0A6D2LHN3-F1
#
_cell.length_a   1.000
_cell.length_b   1.000
_cell.length_c   1.000
_cell.angle_alpha   90.00
_cell.angle_beta   90.00
_cell.angle_gamma   90.00
#
_symmetry.space_group_name_H-M   'P 1'
#
loop_
_entity.id
_entity.type
_entity.pdbx_description
1 polymer ?
#
loop_
_entity_poly.entity_id
_entity_poly.type
_entity_poly.pdbx_seq_one_letter_code
_entity_poly.pdbx_strand_id
1 'polypeptide(L)'
;MLFLIPSFVFSASDLYTRCRPPFSCGDQSELFYPFWIDSREGCGHPDFKLECSANVAEVSISSVKFRILEVNYFSGIIRLARSDYISTLCPQDPLNATFDETVLPFAPNTELLTIYYDCRREFSVSTFTGEFECEDDSIRNYYVTRTRPLYFEGLVTL
;
A
#
# COMPACT_ATOMS: atom_id res chain seq x y z
N MET A 1 8.64 46.58 -18.46
CA MET A 1 8.67 45.49 -17.47
C MET A 1 8.87 44.20 -18.24
N LEU A 2 10.07 43.63 -18.20
CA LEU A 2 10.39 42.38 -18.89
C LEU A 2 9.90 41.22 -18.01
N PHE A 3 8.89 40.49 -18.47
CA PHE A 3 8.51 39.22 -17.87
C PHE A 3 9.43 38.14 -18.43
N LEU A 4 10.45 37.76 -17.65
CA LEU A 4 11.12 36.48 -17.83
C LEU A 4 10.17 35.41 -17.31
N ILE A 5 9.42 34.78 -18.21
CA ILE A 5 8.74 33.52 -17.88
C ILE A 5 9.84 32.45 -17.86
N PRO A 6 10.13 31.80 -16.71
CA PRO A 6 11.03 30.67 -16.71
C PRO A 6 10.34 29.57 -17.53
N SER A 7 10.85 29.29 -18.72
CA SER A 7 10.34 28.22 -19.57
C SER A 7 10.74 26.87 -18.98
N PHE A 8 9.98 26.41 -17.98
CA PHE A 8 9.81 24.99 -17.65
C PHE A 8 8.58 24.43 -18.38
N VAL A 9 8.42 24.78 -19.66
CA VAL A 9 7.45 24.09 -20.52
C VAL A 9 8.20 22.89 -21.10
N PHE A 10 8.12 21.74 -20.44
CA PHE A 10 8.61 20.50 -21.06
C PHE A 10 7.81 20.25 -22.34
N SER A 11 8.50 20.05 -23.46
CA SER A 11 7.85 19.61 -24.68
C SER A 11 7.17 18.27 -24.41
N ALA A 12 6.03 17.98 -25.06
CA ALA A 12 5.38 16.67 -25.00
C ALA A 12 6.35 15.54 -25.39
N SER A 13 7.31 15.83 -26.29
CA SER A 13 8.39 14.90 -26.67
C SER A 13 9.36 14.62 -25.53
N ASP A 14 9.70 15.62 -24.72
CA ASP A 14 10.64 15.49 -23.60
C ASP A 14 10.00 14.71 -22.45
N LEU A 15 8.73 15.01 -22.15
CA LEU A 15 7.92 14.24 -21.20
C LEU A 15 7.78 12.79 -21.65
N TYR A 16 7.44 12.54 -22.91
CA TYR A 16 7.37 11.18 -23.45
C TYR A 16 8.70 10.45 -23.30
N THR A 17 9.81 11.09 -23.65
CA THR A 17 11.15 10.47 -23.55
C THR A 17 11.54 10.17 -22.10
N ARG A 18 11.15 11.03 -21.15
CA ARG A 18 11.40 10.83 -19.71
C ARG A 18 10.52 9.73 -19.12
N CYS A 19 9.24 9.71 -19.47
CA CYS A 19 8.24 8.89 -18.79
C CYS A 19 8.03 7.51 -19.45
N ARG A 20 8.43 7.34 -20.71
CA ARG A 20 8.32 6.07 -21.44
C ARG A 20 9.16 4.93 -20.86
N PRO A 21 10.45 5.11 -20.52
CA PRO A 21 11.28 3.98 -20.09
C PRO A 21 10.80 3.45 -18.73
N PRO A 22 10.86 2.14 -18.46
CA PRO A 22 10.65 1.63 -17.11
C PRO A 22 11.65 2.23 -16.11
N PHE A 23 11.33 2.15 -14.83
CA PHE A 23 12.28 2.44 -13.75
C PHE A 23 12.26 1.39 -12.66
N SER A 24 13.15 1.54 -11.69
CA SER A 24 13.26 0.66 -10.54
C SER A 24 13.22 1.48 -9.26
N CYS A 25 12.71 0.88 -8.20
CA CYS A 25 12.55 1.47 -6.88
C CYS A 25 12.70 0.35 -5.86
N GLY A 26 13.75 0.38 -5.06
CA GLY A 26 14.06 -0.70 -4.10
C GLY A 26 14.13 -2.08 -4.75
N ASP A 27 13.31 -3.00 -4.26
CA ASP A 27 13.19 -4.37 -4.73
C ASP A 27 12.29 -4.53 -5.97
N GLN A 28 11.64 -3.45 -6.42
CA GLN A 28 10.77 -3.44 -7.58
C GLN A 28 11.50 -2.95 -8.84
N SER A 29 11.33 -3.66 -9.95
CA SER A 29 11.83 -3.29 -11.27
C SER A 29 10.68 -3.15 -12.26
N GLU A 30 10.98 -2.63 -13.45
CA GLU A 30 10.00 -2.47 -14.54
C GLU A 30 8.73 -1.70 -14.11
N LEU A 31 8.90 -0.65 -13.32
CA LEU A 31 7.81 0.22 -12.90
C LEU A 31 7.45 1.26 -13.97
N PHE A 32 6.15 1.51 -14.11
CA PHE A 32 5.53 2.45 -15.05
C PHE A 32 4.43 3.26 -14.33
N TYR A 33 3.68 4.06 -15.09
CA TYR A 33 2.44 4.70 -14.63
C TYR A 33 1.54 3.65 -13.93
N PRO A 34 0.94 3.95 -12.76
CA PRO A 34 0.80 5.27 -12.15
C PRO A 34 2.00 5.73 -11.30
N PHE A 35 3.00 4.89 -11.12
CA PHE A 35 4.10 5.16 -10.19
C PHE A 35 5.11 6.16 -10.75
N TRP A 36 5.73 6.93 -9.85
CA TRP A 36 6.83 7.83 -10.19
C TRP A 36 7.72 8.12 -8.97
N ILE A 37 8.88 8.73 -9.21
CA ILE A 37 9.88 9.13 -8.20
C ILE A 37 10.36 10.55 -8.52
N ASP A 38 11.11 11.20 -7.63
CA ASP A 38 11.53 12.60 -7.79
C ASP A 38 12.20 12.92 -9.15
N SER A 39 13.05 12.02 -9.66
CA SER A 39 13.70 12.19 -10.98
C SER A 39 12.74 12.09 -12.17
N ARG A 40 11.49 11.69 -11.92
CA ARG A 40 10.41 11.44 -12.87
C ARG A 40 9.14 12.20 -12.49
N GLU A 41 9.27 13.36 -11.86
CA GLU A 41 8.16 14.24 -11.56
C GLU A 41 7.33 14.54 -12.82
N GLY A 42 6.00 14.42 -12.69
CA GLY A 42 5.04 14.55 -13.78
C GLY A 42 4.83 13.30 -14.65
N CYS A 43 5.51 12.18 -14.38
CA CYS A 43 5.35 10.93 -15.13
C CYS A 43 4.29 9.97 -14.58
N GLY A 44 3.75 10.24 -13.39
CA GLY A 44 2.81 9.35 -12.71
C GLY A 44 1.64 10.11 -12.09
N HIS A 45 0.78 9.37 -11.41
CA HIS A 45 -0.35 9.94 -10.68
C HIS A 45 0.14 10.61 -9.38
N PRO A 46 -0.35 11.80 -9.01
CA PRO A 46 0.14 12.53 -7.83
C PRO A 46 0.18 11.71 -6.54
N ASP A 47 -0.85 10.87 -6.32
CA ASP A 47 -0.96 10.02 -5.13
C ASP A 47 -0.08 8.75 -5.15
N PHE A 48 0.62 8.48 -6.26
CA PHE A 48 1.44 7.28 -6.47
C PHE A 48 2.93 7.59 -6.53
N LYS A 49 3.35 8.64 -5.85
CA LYS A 49 4.77 8.93 -5.63
C LYS A 49 5.37 7.82 -4.77
N LEU A 50 6.43 7.18 -5.27
CA LEU A 50 7.15 6.15 -4.55
C LEU A 50 8.28 6.74 -3.72
N GLU A 51 8.38 6.23 -2.50
CA GLU A 51 9.55 6.37 -1.63
C GLU A 51 10.39 5.10 -1.76
N CYS A 52 11.61 5.26 -2.27
CA CYS A 52 12.51 4.14 -2.52
C CYS A 52 13.59 4.08 -1.44
N SER A 53 13.74 2.91 -0.82
CA SER A 53 14.94 2.53 -0.07
C SER A 53 15.62 1.33 -0.76
N ALA A 54 16.78 0.89 -0.28
CA ALA A 54 17.56 -0.15 -0.97
C ALA A 54 16.76 -1.43 -1.30
N ASN A 55 15.82 -1.83 -0.45
CA ASN A 55 15.07 -3.08 -0.59
C ASN A 55 13.55 -2.89 -0.47
N VAL A 56 13.04 -1.66 -0.57
CA VAL A 56 11.61 -1.37 -0.35
C VAL A 56 11.15 -0.26 -1.30
N ALA A 57 10.05 -0.50 -1.98
CA ALA A 57 9.24 0.52 -2.65
C ALA A 57 7.94 0.76 -1.87
N GLU A 58 7.74 1.98 -1.37
CA GLU A 58 6.56 2.35 -0.60
C GLU A 58 5.78 3.47 -1.29
N VAL A 59 4.47 3.44 -1.13
CA VAL A 59 3.55 4.53 -1.51
C VAL A 59 2.76 4.95 -0.27
N SER A 60 2.57 6.25 -0.10
CA SER A 60 1.71 6.78 0.97
C SER A 60 0.29 6.93 0.45
N ILE A 61 -0.67 6.23 1.05
CA ILE A 61 -2.10 6.37 0.75
C ILE A 61 -2.80 6.72 2.05
N SER A 62 -3.55 7.82 2.05
CA SER A 62 -4.13 8.40 3.27
C SER A 62 -3.04 8.73 4.30
N SER A 63 -3.11 8.18 5.52
CA SER A 63 -2.17 8.45 6.63
C SER A 63 -1.13 7.35 6.86
N VAL A 64 -1.09 6.32 6.01
CA VAL A 64 -0.22 5.15 6.20
C VAL A 64 0.57 4.83 4.93
N LYS A 65 1.68 4.12 5.12
CA LYS A 65 2.52 3.65 4.02
C LYS A 65 2.16 2.22 3.64
N PHE A 66 2.17 1.97 2.35
CA PHE A 66 1.99 0.67 1.76
C PHE A 66 3.25 0.29 0.99
N ARG A 67 3.80 -0.89 1.30
CA ARG A 67 4.84 -1.52 0.51
C ARG A 67 4.22 -2.20 -0.71
N ILE A 68 4.85 -2.02 -1.87
CA ILE A 68 4.51 -2.78 -3.07
C ILE A 68 5.07 -4.20 -2.94
N LEU A 69 4.19 -5.20 -3.04
CA LEU A 69 4.55 -6.61 -3.07
C LEU A 69 4.65 -7.13 -4.50
N GLU A 70 3.70 -6.74 -5.35
CA GLU A 70 3.62 -7.19 -6.74
C GLU A 70 2.89 -6.13 -7.58
N VAL A 71 3.32 -5.97 -8.82
CA VAL A 71 2.61 -5.17 -9.82
C VAL A 71 2.36 -6.03 -11.04
N ASN A 72 1.09 -6.21 -11.39
CA ASN A 72 0.71 -6.92 -12.60
C ASN A 72 0.05 -5.96 -13.59
N TYR A 73 0.84 -5.49 -14.55
CA TYR A 73 0.36 -4.56 -15.59
C TYR A 73 -0.61 -5.20 -16.59
N PHE A 74 -0.62 -6.54 -16.72
CA PHE A 74 -1.57 -7.23 -17.61
C PHE A 74 -2.98 -7.24 -17.02
N SER A 75 -3.11 -7.54 -15.72
CA SER A 75 -4.41 -7.52 -15.02
C SER A 75 -4.77 -6.13 -14.50
N GLY A 76 -3.82 -5.21 -14.40
CA GLY A 76 -4.02 -3.90 -13.76
C GLY A 76 -4.13 -3.98 -12.25
N ILE A 77 -3.66 -5.06 -11.62
CA ILE A 77 -3.75 -5.29 -10.18
C ILE A 77 -2.39 -5.01 -9.53
N ILE A 78 -2.41 -4.24 -8.45
CA ILE A 78 -1.27 -3.97 -7.59
C ILE A 78 -1.53 -4.65 -6.24
N ARG A 79 -0.55 -5.40 -5.75
CA ARG A 79 -0.59 -6.00 -4.41
C ARG A 79 0.21 -5.13 -3.47
N LEU A 80 -0.47 -4.63 -2.45
CA LEU A 80 0.08 -3.75 -1.44
C LEU A 80 0.02 -4.44 -0.07
N ALA A 81 0.88 -4.03 0.84
CA ALA A 81 0.77 -4.37 2.27
C ALA A 81 1.15 -3.16 3.12
N ARG A 82 0.38 -2.86 4.16
CA ARG A 82 0.76 -1.85 5.15
C ARG A 82 2.15 -2.11 5.70
N SER A 83 3.00 -1.10 5.60
CA SER A 83 4.40 -1.20 6.00
C SER A 83 4.57 -1.46 7.50
N ASP A 84 3.69 -0.91 8.34
CA ASP A 84 3.70 -1.08 9.79
C ASP A 84 3.23 -2.48 10.24
N TYR A 85 2.63 -3.25 9.33
CA TYR A 85 2.20 -4.62 9.58
C TYR A 85 2.97 -5.70 8.82
N ILE A 86 3.99 -5.32 8.05
CA ILE A 86 4.67 -6.25 7.13
C ILE A 86 5.38 -7.39 7.86
N SER A 87 5.88 -7.14 9.06
CA SER A 87 6.67 -8.09 9.85
C SER A 87 5.99 -8.55 11.13
N THR A 88 4.93 -7.87 11.57
CA THR A 88 4.26 -8.14 12.84
C THR A 88 2.82 -7.67 12.79
N LEU A 89 1.91 -8.38 13.46
CA LEU A 89 0.55 -7.91 13.71
C LEU A 89 0.46 -7.02 14.96
N CYS A 90 1.58 -6.74 15.63
CA CYS A 90 1.65 -5.99 16.89
C CYS A 90 2.52 -4.72 16.73
N PRO A 91 2.05 -3.70 15.99
CA PRO A 91 2.75 -2.42 15.89
C PRO A 91 2.70 -1.69 17.22
N GLN A 92 3.71 -0.86 17.50
CA GLN A 92 3.76 -0.09 18.75
C GLN A 92 2.61 0.91 18.90
N ASP A 93 2.16 1.49 17.78
CA ASP A 93 1.05 2.44 17.75
C ASP A 93 0.09 2.06 16.61
N PRO A 94 -0.91 1.19 16.86
CA PRO A 94 -1.85 0.77 15.83
C PRO A 94 -2.73 1.94 15.39
N LEU A 95 -2.52 2.40 14.15
CA LEU A 95 -3.30 3.47 13.55
C LEU A 95 -4.51 2.94 12.80
N ASN A 96 -5.66 3.58 13.03
CA ASN A 96 -6.85 3.44 12.21
C ASN A 96 -6.68 4.31 10.96
N ALA A 97 -6.56 3.67 9.79
CA ALA A 97 -6.49 4.35 8.50
C ALA A 97 -7.60 3.83 7.60
N THR A 98 -8.27 4.75 6.91
CA THR A 98 -9.24 4.40 5.88
C THR A 98 -8.52 4.28 4.55
N PHE A 99 -8.78 3.18 3.84
CA PHE A 99 -8.29 3.02 2.47
C PHE A 99 -9.18 3.83 1.53
N ASP A 100 -8.57 4.69 0.72
CA ASP A 100 -9.30 5.53 -0.22
C ASP A 100 -9.56 4.77 -1.53
N GLU A 101 -10.73 4.13 -1.61
CA GLU A 101 -11.18 3.39 -2.80
C GLU A 101 -11.36 4.30 -4.04
N THR A 102 -11.40 5.62 -3.87
CA THR A 102 -11.46 6.55 -5.01
C THR A 102 -10.12 6.68 -5.73
N VAL A 103 -9.02 6.48 -5.00
CA VAL A 103 -7.65 6.51 -5.54
C VAL A 103 -7.24 5.13 -6.07
N LEU A 104 -7.54 4.07 -5.32
CA LEU A 104 -7.29 2.69 -5.73
C LEU A 104 -8.49 1.80 -5.37
N PRO A 105 -9.33 1.40 -6.33
CA PRO A 105 -10.44 0.50 -6.03
C PRO A 105 -9.92 -0.90 -5.69
N PHE A 106 -10.62 -1.59 -4.80
CA PHE A 106 -10.28 -2.97 -4.45
C PHE A 106 -10.47 -3.92 -5.64
N ALA A 107 -9.51 -4.83 -5.81
CA ALA A 107 -9.68 -5.94 -6.74
C ALA A 107 -10.84 -6.85 -6.26
N PRO A 108 -11.57 -7.54 -7.16
CA PRO A 108 -12.75 -8.34 -6.80
C PRO A 108 -12.53 -9.42 -5.73
N ASN A 109 -11.29 -9.88 -5.58
CA ASN A 109 -10.86 -10.90 -4.63
C ASN A 109 -10.15 -10.32 -3.39
N THR A 110 -10.27 -9.02 -3.14
CA THR A 110 -9.68 -8.39 -1.95
C THR A 110 -10.50 -8.74 -0.72
N GLU A 111 -9.85 -9.32 0.28
CA GLU A 111 -10.46 -9.59 1.58
C GLU A 111 -10.13 -8.47 2.57
N LEU A 112 -11.15 -7.98 3.27
CA LEU A 112 -10.98 -6.97 4.30
C LEU A 112 -10.73 -7.64 5.65
N LEU A 113 -9.64 -7.23 6.29
CA LEU A 113 -9.23 -7.65 7.62
C LEU A 113 -9.43 -6.47 8.59
N THR A 114 -10.06 -6.72 9.74
CA THR A 114 -10.15 -5.74 10.82
C THR A 114 -9.45 -6.31 12.05
N ILE A 115 -8.47 -5.57 12.58
CA ILE A 115 -7.71 -5.99 13.76
C ILE A 115 -8.19 -5.21 14.99
N TYR A 116 -8.37 -5.92 16.09
CA TYR A 116 -8.76 -5.41 17.40
C TYR A 116 -7.65 -5.69 18.41
N TYR A 117 -7.15 -4.62 19.03
CA TYR A 117 -6.14 -4.68 20.10
C TYR A 117 -6.77 -4.43 21.47
N ASP A 118 -6.09 -4.85 22.53
CA ASP A 118 -6.49 -4.62 23.93
C ASP A 118 -7.94 -5.04 24.25
N CYS A 119 -8.31 -6.24 23.82
CA CYS A 119 -9.66 -6.75 24.00
C CYS A 119 -9.85 -7.34 25.40
N ARG A 120 -10.53 -6.60 26.28
CA ARG A 120 -10.84 -7.03 27.67
C ARG A 120 -11.97 -8.04 27.81
N ARG A 121 -12.75 -8.30 26.75
CA ARG A 121 -13.90 -9.21 26.76
C ARG A 121 -13.64 -10.36 25.81
N GLU A 122 -14.07 -11.54 26.21
CA GLU A 122 -14.14 -12.68 25.31
C GLU A 122 -15.16 -12.36 24.21
N PHE A 123 -14.70 -12.27 22.97
CA PHE A 123 -15.59 -12.28 21.83
C PHE A 123 -16.09 -13.72 21.63
N SER A 124 -17.37 -13.87 21.31
CA SER A 124 -17.89 -15.14 20.79
C SER A 124 -17.06 -15.48 19.56
N VAL A 125 -16.27 -16.55 19.66
CA VAL A 125 -15.37 -17.00 18.59
C VAL A 125 -16.25 -17.42 17.41
N SER A 126 -16.40 -16.51 16.44
CA SER A 126 -17.09 -16.81 15.20
C SER A 126 -16.13 -17.56 14.27
N THR A 127 -16.64 -18.22 13.23
CA THR A 127 -15.79 -18.88 12.23
C THR A 127 -14.97 -17.91 11.38
N PHE A 128 -15.11 -16.60 11.60
CA PHE A 128 -14.45 -15.50 10.89
C PHE A 128 -13.48 -14.71 11.78
N THR A 129 -13.23 -15.21 13.00
CA THR A 129 -12.39 -14.55 14.00
C THR A 129 -11.18 -15.43 14.28
N GLY A 130 -9.97 -14.85 14.20
CA GLY A 130 -8.75 -15.46 14.71
C GLY A 130 -8.19 -14.65 15.86
N GLU A 131 -7.50 -15.34 16.76
CA GLU A 131 -6.77 -14.74 17.88
C GLU A 131 -5.28 -14.74 17.56
N PHE A 132 -4.58 -13.70 18.00
CA PHE A 132 -3.13 -13.61 17.88
C PHE A 132 -2.53 -12.99 19.15
N GLU A 133 -1.31 -13.41 19.45
CA GLU A 133 -0.59 -13.00 20.64
C GLU A 133 0.44 -11.92 20.28
N CYS A 134 0.55 -10.94 21.17
CA CYS A 134 1.65 -9.97 21.22
C CYS A 134 2.47 -10.24 22.49
N GLU A 135 3.54 -9.49 22.76
CA GLU A 135 4.44 -9.76 23.90
C GLU A 135 3.77 -9.78 25.30
N ASP A 136 2.56 -9.24 25.45
CA ASP A 136 1.79 -9.30 26.69
C ASP A 136 0.67 -10.34 26.61
N ASP A 137 0.93 -11.55 27.13
CA ASP A 137 0.00 -12.68 27.17
C ASP A 137 -1.29 -12.39 27.96
N SER A 138 -1.33 -11.31 28.76
CA SER A 138 -2.52 -10.92 29.50
C SER A 138 -3.55 -10.17 28.64
N ILE A 139 -3.15 -9.74 27.44
CA ILE A 139 -3.95 -8.96 26.52
C ILE A 139 -4.28 -9.79 25.28
N ARG A 140 -5.59 -9.98 25.02
CA ARG A 140 -6.05 -10.69 23.84
C ARG A 140 -6.21 -9.75 22.66
N ASN A 141 -5.80 -10.22 21.48
CA ASN A 141 -5.94 -9.50 20.22
C ASN A 141 -6.61 -10.39 19.19
N TYR A 142 -7.51 -9.79 18.41
CA TYR A 142 -8.32 -10.53 17.46
C TYR A 142 -8.25 -9.91 16.09
N TYR A 143 -8.31 -10.74 15.05
CA TYR A 143 -8.57 -10.29 13.71
C TYR A 143 -9.87 -10.88 13.19
N VAL A 144 -10.62 -10.09 12.44
CA VAL A 144 -11.92 -10.47 11.87
C VAL A 144 -11.88 -10.28 10.37
N THR A 145 -12.34 -11.29 9.66
CA THR A 145 -12.37 -11.36 8.19
C THR A 145 -13.82 -11.43 7.69
N ARG A 146 -14.04 -11.15 6.41
CA ARG A 146 -15.36 -11.40 5.78
C ARG A 146 -15.59 -12.87 5.41
N THR A 147 -14.51 -13.63 5.21
CA THR A 147 -14.48 -15.03 4.76
C THR A 147 -13.73 -15.90 5.77
N ARG A 148 -13.98 -17.22 5.78
CA ARG A 148 -13.42 -18.10 6.82
C ARG A 148 -11.88 -18.17 6.73
N PRO A 149 -11.14 -18.13 7.86
CA PRO A 149 -9.68 -18.20 7.90
C PRO A 149 -9.07 -19.44 7.21
N LEU A 150 -9.81 -20.53 7.06
CA LEU A 150 -9.33 -21.77 6.42
C LEU A 150 -9.26 -21.72 4.88
N TYR A 151 -9.73 -20.65 4.25
CA TYR A 151 -9.57 -20.39 2.80
C TYR A 151 -8.45 -19.39 2.50
N PHE A 152 -7.61 -19.06 3.50
CA PHE A 152 -6.50 -18.12 3.39
C PHE A 152 -5.36 -18.68 2.53
N GLU A 153 -5.54 -18.60 1.22
CA GLU A 153 -4.45 -18.59 0.23
C GLU A 153 -4.42 -17.24 -0.53
N GLY A 154 -5.29 -16.29 -0.16
CA GLY A 154 -5.54 -15.02 -0.84
C GLY A 154 -5.15 -13.79 -0.01
N LEU A 155 -4.51 -12.86 -0.70
CA LEU A 155 -3.98 -11.56 -0.28
C LEU A 155 -4.69 -10.84 0.88
N VAL A 156 -3.98 -10.69 2.01
CA VAL A 156 -4.33 -9.71 3.04
C VAL A 156 -3.70 -8.38 2.64
N THR A 157 -4.53 -7.41 2.28
CA THR A 157 -4.09 -6.01 2.23
C THR A 157 -4.42 -5.44 3.59
N LEU A 158 -3.41 -5.37 4.48
CA LEU A 158 -3.50 -4.53 5.67
C LEU A 158 -3.41 -3.07 5.26
#